data_AF-A0AAW8W2M7-F1
#
_entry.id   AF-A0AAW8W2M7-F1
#
_cell.length_a   1.000
_cell.length_b   1.000
_cell.length_c   1.000
_cell.angle_alpha   90.00
_cell.angle_beta   90.00
_cell.angle_gamma   90.00
#
_symmetry.space_group_name_H-M   'P 1'
#
loop_
_entity.id
_entity.type
_entity.pdbx_description
1 polymer ?
#
loop_
_entity_poly.entity_id
_entity_poly.type
_entity_poly.pdbx_seq_one_letter_code
_entity_poly.pdbx_strand_id
1 'polypeptide(L)' 'MTEFVEIPQPSRFRISELFRDNNFIVPLYQRNYAWGTNEVEDFWGDLLELVKGYRNSHFFGQIVTYKNEQGDQEII' A
#
# COMPACT_ATOMS: atom_id res chain seq x y z
N MET A 1 -31.98 15.13 3.42
CA MET A 1 -30.69 15.86 3.45
C MET A 1 -29.66 14.94 2.85
N THR A 2 -29.14 15.27 1.68
CA THR A 2 -28.10 14.48 1.01
C THR A 2 -26.78 14.92 1.60
N GLU A 3 -26.20 14.12 2.50
CA GLU A 3 -24.81 14.33 2.92
C GLU A 3 -23.91 14.03 1.72
N PHE A 4 -23.11 15.02 1.33
CA PHE A 4 -22.11 14.83 0.30
C PHE A 4 -20.99 13.95 0.86
N VAL A 5 -20.64 12.89 0.13
CA VAL A 5 -19.49 12.05 0.46
C VAL A 5 -18.23 12.86 0.21
N GLU A 6 -17.39 13.03 1.22
CA GLU A 6 -16.06 13.61 1.05
C GLU A 6 -15.15 12.65 0.27
N ILE A 7 -14.59 13.13 -0.85
CA ILE A 7 -13.68 12.33 -1.67
C ILE A 7 -12.26 12.49 -1.10
N PRO A 8 -11.61 11.41 -0.66
CA PRO A 8 -10.26 11.48 -0.12
C PRO A 8 -9.26 11.89 -1.22
N GLN A 9 -8.29 12.73 -0.86
CA GLN A 9 -7.19 13.09 -1.74
C GLN A 9 -6.03 12.09 -1.57
N PRO A 10 -5.55 11.45 -2.65
CA PRO A 10 -4.48 10.47 -2.55
C PRO A 10 -3.15 11.15 -2.20
N SER A 11 -2.41 10.54 -1.28
CA SER A 11 -1.06 10.97 -0.89
C SER A 11 -0.02 10.05 -1.52
N ARG A 12 1.15 10.61 -1.86
CA ARG A 12 2.28 9.84 -2.43
C ARG A 12 3.39 9.70 -1.39
N PHE A 13 3.81 8.47 -1.15
CA PHE A 13 4.89 8.15 -0.22
C PHE A 13 6.00 7.37 -0.90
N ARG A 14 7.24 7.49 -0.40
CA ARG A 14 8.26 6.47 -0.65
C ARG A 14 7.93 5.25 0.21
N ILE A 15 8.20 4.04 -0.30
CA ILE A 15 7.99 2.79 0.45
C ILE A 15 8.60 2.87 1.86
N SER A 16 9.82 3.41 1.97
CA SER A 16 10.52 3.52 3.26
C SER A 16 9.82 4.44 4.26
N GLU A 17 9.21 5.53 3.79
CA GLU A 17 8.48 6.48 4.65
C GLU A 17 7.13 5.88 5.04
N LEU A 18 6.45 5.26 4.07
CA LEU A 18 5.14 4.65 4.27
C LEU A 18 5.16 3.63 5.42
N PHE A 19 6.12 2.70 5.41
CA PHE A 19 6.19 1.63 6.42
C PHE A 19 7.02 1.97 7.66
N ARG A 20 7.71 3.12 7.70
CA ARG A 20 8.42 3.59 8.91
C ARG A 20 7.47 4.34 9.83
N ASP A 21 6.65 5.21 9.26
CA ASP A 21 5.88 6.19 10.02
C ASP A 21 4.41 5.77 10.22
N ASN A 22 3.98 4.67 9.60
CA ASN A 22 2.61 4.16 9.69
C ASN A 22 2.58 2.68 10.05
N ASN A 23 1.54 2.27 10.79
CA ASN A 23 1.25 0.88 11.10
C ASN A 23 -0.11 0.52 10.50
N PHE A 24 -0.15 -0.56 9.72
CA PHE A 24 -1.35 -1.02 9.04
C PHE A 24 -1.83 -2.35 9.58
N ILE A 25 -3.15 -2.49 9.68
CA ILE A 25 -3.83 -3.72 10.08
C ILE A 25 -4.46 -4.36 8.84
N VAL A 26 -4.28 -5.67 8.69
CA VAL A 26 -5.04 -6.48 7.74
C VAL A 26 -6.34 -6.91 8.43
N PRO A 27 -7.51 -6.44 7.99
CA PRO A 27 -8.77 -6.79 8.63
C PRO A 27 -9.15 -8.26 8.37
N LEU A 28 -9.90 -8.85 9.31
CA LEU A 28 -10.32 -10.26 9.26
C LEU A 28 -11.18 -10.63 8.04
N TYR A 29 -11.85 -9.65 7.44
CA TYR A 29 -12.70 -9.84 6.26
C TYR A 29 -11.92 -9.79 4.93
N GLN A 30 -10.62 -9.49 4.95
CA GLN A 30 -9.79 -9.51 3.75
C GLN A 30 -9.49 -10.96 3.33
N ARG A 31 -9.47 -11.21 2.01
CA ARG A 31 -9.09 -12.53 1.47
C ARG A 31 -7.65 -12.89 1.85
N ASN A 32 -7.37 -14.18 1.86
CA ASN A 32 -6.00 -14.68 2.05
C ASN A 32 -5.04 -14.13 0.97
N TYR A 33 -3.77 -14.00 1.35
CA TYR A 33 -2.69 -13.67 0.42
C TYR A 33 -2.69 -14.64 -0.75
N ALA A 34 -2.65 -14.10 -1.97
CA ALA A 34 -2.89 -14.85 -3.20
C ALA A 34 -1.75 -14.76 -4.22
N TRP A 35 -0.71 -13.95 -3.97
CA TRP A 35 0.46 -13.94 -4.85
C TRP A 35 1.18 -15.28 -4.75
N GLY A 36 1.56 -15.80 -5.91
CA GLY A 36 2.46 -16.93 -6.03
C GLY A 36 3.89 -16.47 -6.26
N THR A 37 4.74 -17.41 -6.67
CA THR A 37 6.15 -17.15 -6.90
C THR A 37 6.39 -16.09 -7.98
N ASN A 38 5.64 -16.15 -9.08
CA ASN A 38 5.84 -15.24 -10.22
C ASN A 38 5.62 -13.78 -9.83
N GLU A 39 4.53 -13.48 -9.11
CA GLU A 39 4.23 -12.12 -8.67
C GLU A 39 5.26 -11.60 -7.67
N VAL A 40 5.78 -12.47 -6.81
CA VAL A 40 6.85 -12.13 -5.85
C VAL A 40 8.17 -11.88 -6.58
N GLU A 41 8.50 -12.68 -7.59
CA GLU A 41 9.70 -12.52 -8.40
C GLU A 41 9.69 -11.21 -9.19
N ASP A 42 8.56 -10.87 -9.81
CA ASP A 42 8.38 -9.61 -10.54
C ASP A 42 8.57 -8.41 -9.60
N PHE A 43 7.89 -8.41 -8.44
CA PHE A 43 8.02 -7.35 -7.44
C PHE A 43 9.48 -7.19 -6.94
N TRP A 44 10.14 -8.31 -6.69
CA TRP A 44 11.53 -8.31 -6.21
C TRP A 44 12.50 -7.81 -7.29
N GLY A 45 12.26 -8.17 -8.55
CA GLY A 45 13.01 -7.68 -9.70
C GLY A 45 12.93 -6.16 -9.82
N ASP A 46 11.72 -5.60 -9.81
CA ASP A 46 11.49 -4.16 -9.85
C ASP A 46 12.19 -3.43 -8.70
N LEU A 47 12.16 -3.99 -7.49
CA LEU A 47 12.85 -3.43 -6.33
C LEU A 47 14.37 -3.47 -6.50
N LEU A 48 14.93 -4.57 -6.99
CA LEU A 48 16.36 -4.71 -7.22
C LEU A 48 16.90 -3.72 -8.27
N GLU A 49 16.14 -3.47 -9.35
CA GLU A 49 16.51 -2.46 -10.35
C GLU A 49 16.68 -1.07 -9.74
N LEU A 50 15.81 -0.69 -8.79
CA LEU A 50 15.90 0.58 -8.08
C LEU A 50 17.12 0.63 -7.17
N VAL A 51 17.34 -0.42 -6.37
CA VAL A 51 18.45 -0.47 -5.40
C VAL A 51 19.81 -0.47 -6.13
N LYS A 52 19.90 -1.14 -7.28
CA LYS A 52 21.11 -1.16 -8.12
C LYS A 52 21.30 0.10 -8.96
N GLY A 53 20.33 1.02 -8.97
CA GLY A 53 20.39 2.27 -9.74
C GLY A 53 20.19 2.10 -11.24
N TYR A 54 19.70 0.95 -11.71
CA TYR A 54 19.29 0.78 -13.10
C TYR A 54 17.99 1.52 -13.42
N ARG A 55 17.20 1.83 -12.39
CA ARG A 55 15.97 2.62 -12.47
C ARG A 55 15.93 3.67 -11.36
N ASN A 56 15.50 4.89 -11.69
CA ASN A 56 15.46 6.01 -10.73
C ASN A 56 14.21 5.99 -9.83
N SER A 57 13.10 5.43 -10.32
CA SER A 57 11.83 5.36 -9.57
C SER A 57 10.92 4.29 -10.18
N HIS A 58 10.09 3.68 -9.33
CA HIS A 58 9.05 2.72 -9.72
C HIS A 58 7.77 3.05 -8.95
N PHE A 59 6.60 2.85 -9.57
CA PHE A 59 5.31 3.00 -8.92
C PHE A 59 4.78 1.62 -8.53
N PHE A 60 4.90 1.26 -7.25
CA PHE A 60 4.52 -0.06 -6.71
C PHE A 60 3.01 -0.23 -6.48
N GLY A 61 2.20 0.69 -6.99
CA GLY A 61 0.75 0.67 -6.82
C GLY A 61 0.26 1.57 -5.70
N GLN A 62 -1.02 1.42 -5.41
CA GLN A 62 -1.78 2.19 -4.42
C GLN A 62 -2.18 1.29 -3.26
N ILE A 63 -2.25 1.86 -2.07
CA ILE A 63 -2.84 1.22 -0.89
C ILE A 63 -4.01 2.09 -0.46
N VAL A 64 -5.18 1.49 -0.28
CA VAL A 64 -6.36 2.17 0.26
C VAL A 64 -6.46 1.80 1.73
N THR A 65 -6.67 2.80 2.57
CA THR A 65 -6.75 2.61 4.01
C THR A 65 -7.98 3.25 4.60
N TYR A 66 -8.49 2.63 5.66
CA TYR A 66 -9.60 3.14 6.47
C TYR A 66 -9.17 3.22 7.92
N LYS A 67 -9.47 4.34 8.59
CA LYS A 67 -9.24 4.46 10.03
C LYS A 67 -10.48 3.98 10.76
N ASN A 68 -10.37 2.85 11.48
CA ASN A 68 -11.50 2.27 12.19
C ASN A 68 -11.85 3.05 13.47
N GLU A 69 -12.93 2.66 14.14
CA GLU A 69 -13.41 3.31 15.36
C GLU A 69 -12.40 3.28 16.52
N GLN A 70 -11.49 2.31 16.52
CA GLN A 70 -10.42 2.17 17.52
C GLN A 70 -9.21 3.06 17.20
N GLY A 71 -9.20 3.69 16.03
CA GLY A 71 -8.15 4.57 15.55
C GLY A 71 -7.04 3.85 14.77
N ASP A 72 -7.19 2.56 14.51
CA ASP A 72 -6.23 1.78 13.73
C ASP A 72 -6.43 2.00 12.23
N GLN A 73 -5.32 1.96 11.46
CA GLN A 73 -5.37 2.07 10.01
C GLN A 73 -5.48 0.67 9.38
N GLU A 74 -6.66 0.32 8.90
CA GLU A 74 -6.92 -0.92 8.16
C GLU A 74 -6.58 -0.72 6.68
N ILE A 75 -6.01 -1.74 6.02
CA ILE A 75 -5.88 -1.80 4.56
C ILE A 75 -7.13 -2.45 3.98
N ILE A 76 -7.72 -1.85 2.93
CA ILE A 76 -8.93 -2.33 2.25
C ILE A 76 -8.76 -2.47 0.74
#